data_AF-A0A426V6R3-F1
#
_entry.id   AF-A0A426V6R3-F1
#
_cell.length_a   1.000
_cell.length_b   1.000
_cell.length_c   1.000
_cell.angle_alpha   90.00
_cell.angle_beta   90.00
_cell.angle_gamma   90.00
#
_symmetry.space_group_name_H-M   'P 1'
#
loop_
_entity.id
_entity.type
_entity.pdbx_description
1 polymer ?
#
loop_
_entity_poly.entity_id
_entity_poly.type
_entity_poly.pdbx_seq_one_letter_code
_entity_poly.pdbx_strand_id
1 'polypeptide(L)'
;MDIQALLNAAKQGSSVSDADGSAQNINRQAMRAMLDDYQARLETYVHQQGPNASIGDIVGKKINQATISTILEASLPYVVVQSGTAESAVPSGLQHKFMYNLYANAQDRALEEPLLAYTETVSQLVGKRFTLNYVPASQADADTIASYLPKAHADGSPVLPKEFPTSLPGYLIRLKPQLMLDGRVVASGSQGLPMGTALLAEGGYTSLSYPGSWDITQDGSNTVGNSTAIGISAHGINVAQMNRLKSRMDLIRQQLQAQDLSNVAELSSGLLVTPIWTWFLEVESAARDASRLTGMVHNGGLSYGLFHNVAHPFYSWGVIKSVRFTGANLDIGHVRHLAWSRANIRQEWINHNNGLGQYMSALEHIVPERTFNPRSECKVIGAVNSSPLLPTCAQGVSAVKALGLAAQQGQKVFAITPAVYESNPNIVSTHLSAHSVETRNAIQSYLDAGMAVTIHQAPISQDGWKGAGYIYIDPSSGSGGYIIEGGSNGGAMEYLKDNSTNIGFGLFAAGLFAALLPAWVGLVIGIAAFLVSITVMYMVYMEAILSAQCERAIPCIQVVAMVSTIMAVVGLLALAGSGMGALMASVAGLIFADDMFNGIVGTCNTVACQSTPPESEV
;
A
#
# COMPACT_ATOMS: atom_id res chain seq x y z
N MET A 1 -34.07 -4.02 -9.09
CA MET A 1 -34.29 -2.57 -8.90
C MET A 1 -34.89 -1.99 -10.17
N ASP A 2 -35.89 -1.12 -10.07
CA ASP A 2 -36.45 -0.39 -11.22
C ASP A 2 -35.58 0.86 -11.49
N ILE A 3 -34.84 0.83 -12.60
CA ILE A 3 -33.90 1.89 -12.99
C ILE A 3 -34.63 3.16 -13.41
N GLN A 4 -35.81 3.04 -14.05
CA GLN A 4 -36.57 4.19 -14.49
C GLN A 4 -37.17 4.95 -13.30
N ALA A 5 -37.66 4.21 -12.29
CA ALA A 5 -38.12 4.81 -11.04
C ALA A 5 -36.97 5.54 -10.31
N LEU A 6 -35.77 4.95 -10.27
CA LEU A 6 -34.59 5.60 -9.69
C LEU A 6 -34.20 6.89 -10.44
N LEU A 7 -34.21 6.86 -11.77
CA LEU A 7 -33.91 8.03 -12.60
C LEU A 7 -34.95 9.14 -12.41
N ASN A 8 -36.23 8.77 -12.34
CA ASN A 8 -37.31 9.72 -12.09
C ASN A 8 -37.16 10.37 -10.70
N ALA A 9 -36.83 9.58 -9.67
CA ALA A 9 -36.56 10.08 -8.34
C ALA A 9 -35.35 11.03 -8.32
N ALA A 10 -34.29 10.72 -9.07
CA ALA A 10 -33.12 11.58 -9.20
C ALA A 10 -33.46 12.95 -9.82
N LYS A 11 -34.36 12.96 -10.81
CA LYS A 11 -34.76 14.17 -11.56
C LYS A 11 -35.70 15.10 -10.79
N GLN A 12 -36.41 14.61 -9.77
CA GLN A 12 -37.34 15.43 -9.00
C GLN A 12 -36.62 16.61 -8.34
N GLY A 13 -36.97 17.85 -8.70
CA GLY A 13 -36.34 19.05 -8.15
C GLY A 13 -34.95 19.38 -8.70
N SER A 14 -34.45 18.59 -9.67
CA SER A 14 -33.20 18.87 -10.36
C SER A 14 -33.39 19.86 -11.51
N SER A 15 -32.35 20.62 -11.82
CA SER A 15 -32.25 21.39 -13.06
C SER A 15 -31.32 20.65 -14.01
N VAL A 16 -31.82 20.27 -15.18
CA VAL A 16 -31.05 19.58 -16.23
C VAL A 16 -31.18 20.37 -17.52
N SER A 17 -30.06 20.62 -18.20
CA SER A 17 -29.99 21.37 -19.44
C SER A 17 -29.20 20.59 -20.48
N ASP A 18 -29.88 20.18 -21.54
CA ASP A 18 -29.24 19.49 -22.67
C ASP A 18 -28.37 20.44 -23.51
N ALA A 19 -28.65 21.75 -23.45
CA ALA A 19 -27.96 22.77 -24.25
C ALA A 19 -26.48 22.94 -23.84
N ASP A 20 -26.21 22.97 -22.53
CA ASP A 20 -24.85 23.07 -21.96
C ASP A 20 -24.41 21.76 -21.27
N GLY A 21 -25.19 20.69 -21.39
CA GLY A 21 -24.93 19.39 -20.77
C GLY A 21 -24.85 19.44 -19.25
N SER A 22 -25.54 20.36 -18.58
CA SER A 22 -25.42 20.56 -17.13
C SER A 22 -26.56 19.96 -16.32
N ALA A 23 -26.24 19.48 -15.11
CA ALA A 23 -27.20 19.04 -14.10
C ALA A 23 -26.89 19.66 -12.73
N GLN A 24 -27.92 20.03 -11.98
CA GLN A 24 -27.82 20.63 -10.65
C GLN A 24 -28.97 20.17 -9.75
N ASN A 25 -28.76 20.16 -8.43
CA ASN A 25 -29.80 19.83 -7.43
C ASN A 25 -30.45 18.45 -7.63
N ILE A 26 -29.67 17.45 -8.05
CA ILE A 26 -30.14 16.06 -8.17
C ILE A 26 -30.67 15.58 -6.80
N ASN A 27 -31.87 15.00 -6.76
CA ASN A 27 -32.52 14.56 -5.52
C ASN A 27 -31.93 13.23 -5.02
N ARG A 28 -30.80 13.35 -4.35
CA ARG A 28 -30.06 12.21 -3.81
C ARG A 28 -30.69 11.61 -2.57
N GLN A 29 -31.49 12.35 -1.83
CA GLN A 29 -32.22 11.78 -0.70
C GLN A 29 -33.24 10.76 -1.20
N ALA A 30 -33.95 11.07 -2.28
CA ALA A 30 -34.85 10.12 -2.92
C ALA A 30 -34.08 8.93 -3.52
N MET A 31 -32.95 9.15 -4.18
CA MET A 31 -32.12 8.04 -4.69
C MET A 31 -31.60 7.13 -3.56
N ARG A 32 -31.10 7.70 -2.46
CA ARG A 32 -30.65 6.93 -1.29
C ARG A 32 -31.80 6.12 -0.69
N ALA A 33 -32.95 6.75 -0.47
CA ALA A 33 -34.12 6.04 0.06
C ALA A 33 -34.53 4.84 -0.82
N MET A 34 -34.47 4.96 -2.15
CA MET A 34 -34.75 3.86 -3.06
C MET A 34 -33.69 2.75 -3.03
N LEU A 35 -32.41 3.11 -2.86
CA LEU A 35 -31.31 2.15 -2.73
C LEU A 35 -31.39 1.41 -1.38
N ASP A 36 -31.67 2.14 -0.29
CA ASP A 36 -31.82 1.59 1.06
C ASP A 36 -33.03 0.63 1.11
N ASP A 37 -34.16 1.02 0.52
CA ASP A 37 -35.34 0.16 0.38
C ASP A 37 -35.05 -1.09 -0.45
N TYR A 38 -34.32 -0.95 -1.56
CA TYR A 38 -33.92 -2.10 -2.37
C TYR A 38 -32.99 -3.05 -1.60
N GLN A 39 -32.02 -2.51 -0.87
CA GLN A 39 -31.11 -3.28 -0.03
C GLN A 39 -31.88 -4.03 1.07
N ALA A 40 -32.80 -3.36 1.78
CA ALA A 40 -33.62 -3.98 2.81
C ALA A 40 -34.49 -5.12 2.25
N ARG A 41 -35.07 -4.92 1.05
CA ARG A 41 -35.83 -5.97 0.35
C ARG A 41 -34.95 -7.15 -0.06
N LEU A 42 -33.75 -6.89 -0.56
CA LEU A 42 -32.80 -7.94 -0.94
C LEU A 42 -32.35 -8.74 0.29
N GLU A 43 -31.97 -8.06 1.37
CA GLU A 43 -31.57 -8.67 2.64
C GLU A 43 -32.72 -9.53 3.21
N THR A 44 -33.94 -8.99 3.24
CA THR A 44 -35.14 -9.73 3.66
C THR A 44 -35.35 -10.98 2.79
N TYR A 45 -35.22 -10.85 1.47
CA TYR A 45 -35.37 -11.97 0.55
C TYR A 45 -34.32 -13.06 0.79
N VAL A 46 -33.05 -12.69 0.94
CA VAL A 46 -31.96 -13.63 1.23
C VAL A 46 -32.20 -14.34 2.56
N HIS A 47 -32.56 -13.61 3.62
CA HIS A 47 -32.82 -14.23 4.93
C HIS A 47 -34.04 -15.17 4.93
N GLN A 48 -35.09 -14.85 4.16
CA GLN A 48 -36.29 -15.69 4.09
C GLN A 48 -36.10 -16.93 3.21
N GLN A 49 -35.43 -16.78 2.06
CA GLN A 49 -35.31 -17.86 1.07
C GLN A 49 -34.06 -18.72 1.24
N GLY A 50 -33.04 -18.21 1.95
CA GLY A 50 -31.77 -18.89 2.14
C GLY A 50 -31.10 -18.52 3.46
N PRO A 51 -31.68 -18.87 4.63
CA PRO A 51 -31.11 -18.53 5.93
C PRO A 51 -29.68 -19.10 6.14
N ASN A 52 -29.32 -20.16 5.40
CA ASN A 52 -27.99 -20.76 5.37
C ASN A 52 -27.30 -20.62 4.00
N ALA A 53 -27.78 -19.73 3.12
CA ALA A 53 -27.20 -19.53 1.80
C ALA A 53 -25.77 -18.99 1.94
N SER A 54 -24.81 -19.68 1.33
CA SER A 54 -23.46 -19.15 1.19
C SER A 54 -23.45 -18.00 0.18
N ILE A 55 -22.40 -17.17 0.19
CA ILE A 55 -22.20 -16.15 -0.84
C ILE A 55 -22.26 -16.79 -2.23
N GLY A 56 -21.68 -17.98 -2.42
CA GLY A 56 -21.74 -18.70 -3.68
C GLY A 56 -23.15 -19.15 -4.09
N ASP A 57 -24.09 -19.32 -3.15
CA ASP A 57 -25.49 -19.60 -3.46
C ASP A 57 -26.25 -18.35 -3.91
N ILE A 58 -25.78 -17.15 -3.51
CA ILE A 58 -26.41 -15.85 -3.82
C ILE A 58 -25.85 -15.25 -5.12
N VAL A 59 -24.52 -15.23 -5.31
CA VAL A 59 -23.83 -14.67 -6.50
C VAL A 59 -23.47 -15.74 -7.55
N GLY A 60 -23.81 -17.00 -7.27
CA GLY A 60 -23.59 -18.14 -8.15
C GLY A 60 -22.21 -18.80 -7.99
N LYS A 61 -22.16 -20.11 -8.22
CA LYS A 61 -20.94 -20.92 -8.18
C LYS A 61 -20.36 -21.06 -9.58
N LYS A 62 -19.03 -20.95 -9.72
CA LYS A 62 -18.35 -21.46 -10.92
C LYS A 62 -18.24 -22.97 -10.75
N ILE A 63 -19.17 -23.71 -11.33
CA ILE A 63 -19.05 -25.15 -11.46
C ILE A 63 -18.07 -25.36 -12.61
N ASN A 64 -16.83 -25.74 -12.30
CA ASN A 64 -15.94 -26.29 -13.31
C ASN A 64 -16.57 -27.61 -13.74
N GLN A 65 -17.30 -27.63 -14.86
CA GLN A 65 -17.67 -28.89 -15.47
C GLN A 65 -16.35 -29.59 -15.81
N ALA A 66 -16.12 -30.74 -15.17
CA ALA A 66 -15.06 -31.63 -15.61
C ALA A 66 -15.44 -32.07 -17.02
N THR A 67 -14.82 -31.47 -18.02
CA THR A 67 -14.93 -31.95 -19.39
C THR A 67 -14.16 -33.26 -19.42
N ILE A 68 -14.84 -34.37 -19.21
CA ILE A 68 -14.25 -35.69 -19.44
C ILE A 68 -14.16 -35.81 -20.96
N SER A 69 -13.00 -35.46 -21.51
CA SER A 69 -12.73 -35.63 -22.92
C SER A 69 -12.81 -37.12 -23.28
N THR A 70 -13.66 -37.47 -24.26
CA THR A 70 -13.74 -38.84 -24.80
C THR A 70 -12.53 -39.22 -25.67
N ILE A 71 -11.58 -38.30 -25.79
CA ILE A 71 -10.30 -38.43 -26.47
C ILE A 71 -9.22 -38.17 -25.41
N LEU A 72 -8.15 -38.96 -25.40
CA LEU A 72 -6.99 -38.70 -24.53
C LEU A 72 -6.54 -37.24 -24.74
N GLU A 73 -6.31 -36.47 -23.67
CA GLU A 73 -5.90 -35.05 -23.75
C GLU A 73 -4.57 -34.81 -24.51
N ALA A 74 -3.89 -35.88 -24.94
CA ALA A 74 -2.71 -35.87 -25.79
C ALA A 74 -2.98 -36.12 -27.29
N SER A 75 -4.20 -36.43 -27.71
CA SER A 75 -4.53 -36.59 -29.13
C SER A 75 -5.23 -35.34 -29.67
N LEU A 76 -4.45 -34.45 -30.25
CA LEU A 76 -4.99 -33.40 -31.11
C LEU A 76 -5.66 -34.04 -32.34
N PRO A 77 -6.76 -33.48 -32.88
CA PRO A 77 -7.36 -33.94 -34.15
C PRO A 77 -6.46 -33.62 -35.37
N TYR A 78 -5.25 -33.12 -35.13
CA TYR A 78 -4.28 -32.74 -36.13
C TYR A 78 -3.24 -33.85 -36.26
N VAL A 79 -2.98 -34.31 -37.48
CA VAL A 79 -1.82 -35.15 -37.77
C VAL A 79 -0.59 -34.31 -37.47
N VAL A 80 0.24 -34.75 -36.52
CA VAL A 80 1.52 -34.10 -36.24
C VAL A 80 2.42 -34.33 -37.44
N VAL A 81 2.47 -33.35 -38.35
CA VAL A 81 3.32 -33.38 -39.54
C VAL A 81 4.78 -33.09 -39.20
N GLN A 82 5.02 -32.35 -38.11
CA GLN A 82 6.34 -32.02 -37.59
C GLN A 82 6.20 -31.54 -36.15
N SER A 83 7.05 -32.02 -35.25
CA SER A 83 7.22 -31.46 -33.90
C SER A 83 8.41 -30.49 -33.90
N GLY A 84 8.23 -29.32 -33.29
CA GLY A 84 9.35 -28.43 -33.00
C GLY A 84 10.27 -28.99 -31.91
N THR A 85 11.43 -28.36 -31.73
CA THR A 85 12.34 -28.69 -30.63
C THR A 85 11.64 -28.49 -29.29
N ALA A 86 11.74 -29.48 -28.39
CA ALA A 86 11.25 -29.33 -27.04
C ALA A 86 12.16 -28.38 -26.26
N GLU A 87 11.58 -27.31 -25.73
CA GLU A 87 12.26 -26.35 -24.86
C GLU A 87 11.99 -26.68 -23.39
N SER A 88 12.99 -26.56 -22.52
CA SER A 88 12.85 -26.84 -21.08
C SER A 88 12.16 -25.72 -20.30
N ALA A 89 12.01 -24.55 -20.92
CA ALA A 89 11.31 -23.39 -20.39
C ALA A 89 10.73 -22.55 -21.51
N VAL A 90 9.76 -21.68 -21.18
CA VAL A 90 9.25 -20.68 -22.14
C VAL A 90 10.39 -19.76 -22.57
N PRO A 91 10.70 -19.63 -23.88
CA PRO A 91 11.74 -18.72 -24.36
C PRO A 91 11.57 -17.30 -23.84
N SER A 92 12.67 -16.60 -23.56
CA SER A 92 12.65 -15.25 -22.99
C SER A 92 11.90 -14.22 -23.83
N GLY A 93 11.88 -14.40 -25.16
CA GLY A 93 11.11 -13.56 -26.09
C GLY A 93 9.60 -13.77 -26.04
N LEU A 94 9.12 -14.84 -25.40
CA LEU A 94 7.70 -15.16 -25.20
C LEU A 94 7.22 -14.85 -23.78
N GLN A 95 8.12 -14.42 -22.89
CA GLN A 95 7.77 -14.03 -21.53
C GLN A 95 7.43 -12.55 -21.50
N HIS A 96 6.22 -12.23 -21.01
CA HIS A 96 5.87 -10.83 -20.77
C HIS A 96 6.78 -10.22 -19.71
N LYS A 97 7.19 -8.98 -19.97
CA LYS A 97 8.01 -8.18 -19.05
C LYS A 97 7.23 -6.98 -18.56
N PHE A 98 7.56 -6.55 -17.36
CA PHE A 98 7.14 -5.30 -16.77
C PHE A 98 8.35 -4.37 -16.70
N MET A 99 8.13 -3.09 -16.98
CA MET A 99 9.13 -2.03 -16.88
C MET A 99 8.61 -0.91 -15.98
N TYR A 100 9.52 -0.30 -15.23
CA TYR A 100 9.26 0.94 -14.52
C TYR A 100 10.48 1.86 -14.57
N ASN A 101 10.29 3.06 -15.11
CA ASN A 101 11.32 4.08 -15.24
C ASN A 101 10.93 5.33 -14.47
N LEU A 102 11.91 5.93 -13.80
CA LEU A 102 11.81 7.19 -13.08
C LEU A 102 12.76 8.21 -13.73
N TYR A 103 12.29 9.42 -13.96
CA TYR A 103 13.04 10.52 -14.57
C TYR A 103 13.01 11.74 -13.65
N ALA A 104 14.12 12.47 -13.57
CA ALA A 104 14.19 13.65 -12.71
C ALA A 104 13.41 14.84 -13.29
N ASN A 105 13.28 14.91 -14.62
CA ASN A 105 12.59 15.98 -15.32
C ASN A 105 12.16 15.55 -16.75
N ALA A 106 11.47 16.43 -17.46
CA ALA A 106 10.95 16.16 -18.80
C ALA A 106 12.04 16.01 -19.89
N GLN A 107 13.19 16.67 -19.72
CA GLN A 107 14.31 16.55 -20.66
C GLN A 107 14.96 15.17 -20.54
N ASP A 108 15.24 14.70 -19.33
CA ASP A 108 15.77 13.36 -19.08
C ASP A 108 14.85 12.28 -19.69
N ARG A 109 13.53 12.45 -19.55
CA ARG A 109 12.55 11.55 -20.18
C ARG A 109 12.61 11.60 -21.71
N ALA A 110 12.70 12.79 -22.30
CA ALA A 110 12.78 12.95 -23.75
C ALA A 110 14.08 12.37 -24.34
N LEU A 111 15.14 12.29 -23.55
CA LEU A 111 16.42 11.69 -23.92
C LEU A 111 16.54 10.21 -23.54
N GLU A 112 15.51 9.63 -22.92
CA GLU A 112 15.52 8.26 -22.39
C GLU A 112 16.69 8.02 -21.41
N GLU A 113 16.96 9.01 -20.54
CA GLU A 113 18.00 8.97 -19.50
C GLU A 113 17.36 8.82 -18.10
N PRO A 114 16.84 7.63 -17.75
CA PRO A 114 16.16 7.44 -16.48
C PRO A 114 17.11 7.59 -15.28
N LEU A 115 16.63 8.30 -14.26
CA LEU A 115 17.25 8.33 -12.93
C LEU A 115 17.33 6.92 -12.34
N LEU A 116 16.30 6.12 -12.56
CA LEU A 116 16.19 4.73 -12.17
C LEU A 116 15.40 3.98 -13.26
N ALA A 117 15.90 2.83 -13.68
CA ALA A 117 15.22 1.94 -14.62
C ALA A 117 15.19 0.53 -14.08
N TYR A 118 14.07 -0.16 -14.29
CA TYR A 118 13.91 -1.56 -13.92
C TYR A 118 13.06 -2.28 -14.96
N THR A 119 13.49 -3.48 -15.34
CA THR A 119 12.75 -4.36 -16.24
C THR A 119 12.91 -5.79 -15.76
N GLU A 120 11.80 -6.50 -15.61
CA GLU A 120 11.81 -7.89 -15.17
C GLU A 120 10.62 -8.65 -15.76
N THR A 121 10.74 -9.97 -15.84
CA THR A 121 9.67 -10.87 -16.26
C THR A 121 8.50 -10.82 -15.27
N VAL A 122 7.27 -10.73 -15.78
CA VAL A 122 6.06 -10.57 -14.94
C VAL A 122 5.93 -11.73 -13.93
N SER A 123 6.27 -12.94 -14.34
CA SER A 123 6.27 -14.14 -13.48
C SER A 123 7.18 -14.02 -12.25
N GLN A 124 8.21 -13.19 -12.30
CA GLN A 124 9.10 -12.94 -11.17
C GLN A 124 8.60 -11.85 -10.23
N LEU A 125 7.55 -11.11 -10.59
CA LEU A 125 7.02 -10.00 -9.81
C LEU A 125 5.66 -10.32 -9.15
N VAL A 126 4.83 -11.12 -9.81
CA VAL A 126 3.47 -11.41 -9.35
C VAL A 126 3.47 -11.98 -7.93
N GLY A 127 2.72 -11.32 -7.05
CA GLY A 127 2.55 -11.73 -5.65
C GLY A 127 3.70 -11.40 -4.72
N LYS A 128 4.75 -10.73 -5.21
CA LYS A 128 5.85 -10.19 -4.39
C LYS A 128 5.57 -8.75 -3.98
N ARG A 129 6.11 -8.32 -2.85
CA ARG A 129 6.06 -6.90 -2.46
C ARG A 129 7.01 -6.11 -3.32
N PHE A 130 6.47 -5.23 -4.13
CA PHE A 130 7.26 -4.37 -4.98
C PHE A 130 7.06 -2.92 -4.53
N THR A 131 8.13 -2.28 -4.05
CA THR A 131 8.05 -0.94 -3.45
C THR A 131 9.15 -0.03 -3.98
N LEU A 132 8.83 1.25 -4.18
CA LEU A 132 9.78 2.33 -4.43
C LEU A 132 9.92 3.15 -3.15
N ASN A 133 11.13 3.12 -2.58
CA ASN A 133 11.50 3.87 -1.38
C ASN A 133 12.70 4.79 -1.69
N TYR A 134 13.09 5.60 -0.72
CA TYR A 134 14.19 6.54 -0.87
C TYR A 134 15.20 6.40 0.26
N VAL A 135 16.49 6.48 -0.07
CA VAL A 135 17.62 6.47 0.88
C VAL A 135 18.33 7.81 0.90
N PRO A 136 19.00 8.19 2.01
CA PRO A 136 19.88 9.34 2.03
C PRO A 136 20.94 9.26 0.93
N ALA A 137 21.17 10.36 0.21
CA ALA A 137 22.15 10.37 -0.87
C ALA A 137 23.60 10.32 -0.37
N SER A 138 23.83 10.78 0.86
CA SER A 138 25.12 10.82 1.57
C SER A 138 24.94 10.60 3.09
N GLN A 139 26.05 10.43 3.81
CA GLN A 139 26.03 10.36 5.28
C GLN A 139 25.53 11.67 5.91
N ALA A 140 25.86 12.83 5.34
CA ALA A 140 25.39 14.11 5.84
C ALA A 140 23.86 14.25 5.74
N ASP A 141 23.26 13.70 4.68
CA ASP A 141 21.80 13.63 4.53
C ASP A 141 21.19 12.73 5.61
N ALA A 142 21.84 11.59 5.91
CA ALA A 142 21.39 10.65 6.94
C ALA A 142 21.46 11.29 8.34
N ASP A 143 22.57 11.96 8.65
CA ASP A 143 22.77 12.67 9.93
C ASP A 143 21.77 13.82 10.08
N THR A 144 21.49 14.53 8.97
CA THR A 144 20.47 15.59 8.95
C THR A 144 19.11 15.02 9.31
N ILE A 145 18.66 13.93 8.69
CA ILE A 145 17.38 13.28 9.02
C ILE A 145 17.38 12.82 10.49
N ALA A 146 18.45 12.16 10.93
CA ALA A 146 18.59 11.66 12.30
C ALA A 146 18.50 12.77 13.35
N SER A 147 18.98 13.98 13.05
CA SER A 147 18.91 15.11 13.98
C SER A 147 17.47 15.60 14.28
N TYR A 148 16.49 15.25 13.44
CA TYR A 148 15.08 15.56 13.65
C TYR A 148 14.30 14.42 14.30
N LEU A 149 14.91 13.24 14.48
CA LEU A 149 14.26 12.14 15.18
C LEU A 149 14.25 12.40 16.69
N PRO A 150 13.13 12.12 17.38
CA PRO A 150 13.08 12.20 18.83
C PRO A 150 14.12 11.26 19.45
N LYS A 151 14.81 11.75 20.48
CA LYS A 151 15.76 10.96 21.27
C LYS A 151 14.99 10.09 22.26
N ALA A 152 15.54 8.93 22.60
CA ALA A 152 15.00 8.12 23.69
C ALA A 152 14.96 8.94 24.99
N HIS A 153 13.88 8.79 25.77
CA HIS A 153 13.74 9.51 27.02
C HIS A 153 14.71 8.97 28.06
N ALA A 154 15.27 9.87 28.88
CA ALA A 154 16.25 9.50 29.90
C ALA A 154 15.65 8.60 30.99
N ASP A 155 14.33 8.63 31.17
CA ASP A 155 13.58 7.82 32.13
C ASP A 155 13.17 6.44 31.58
N GLY A 156 13.55 6.12 30.34
CA GLY A 156 13.19 4.87 29.68
C GLY A 156 11.74 4.79 29.21
N SER A 157 10.96 5.87 29.32
CA SER A 157 9.61 5.90 28.76
C SER A 157 9.63 5.86 27.22
N PRO A 158 8.63 5.26 26.57
CA PRO A 158 8.61 5.14 25.12
C PRO A 158 8.43 6.50 24.46
N VAL A 159 9.13 6.71 23.34
CA VAL A 159 8.91 7.85 22.45
C VAL A 159 7.47 7.80 21.96
N LEU A 160 6.70 8.87 22.22
CA LEU A 160 5.31 8.94 21.82
C LEU A 160 5.21 9.39 20.35
N PRO A 161 4.19 8.93 19.61
CA PRO A 161 3.98 9.31 18.21
C PRO A 161 4.01 10.84 17.96
N LYS A 162 3.44 11.63 18.88
CA LYS A 162 3.39 13.11 18.80
C LYS A 162 4.77 13.80 18.87
N GLU A 163 5.82 13.07 19.25
CA GLU A 163 7.18 13.61 19.40
C GLU A 163 7.97 13.52 18.10
N PHE A 164 7.44 12.82 17.10
CA PHE A 164 8.01 12.79 15.76
C PHE A 164 7.80 14.13 15.03
N PRO A 165 8.76 14.52 14.17
CA PRO A 165 8.67 15.80 13.48
C PRO A 165 7.49 15.82 12.50
N THR A 166 6.78 16.94 12.47
CA THR A 166 5.64 17.15 11.57
C THR A 166 6.07 17.50 10.14
N SER A 167 7.34 17.88 9.96
CA SER A 167 7.94 18.19 8.66
C SER A 167 9.46 18.04 8.70
N LEU A 168 10.07 17.82 7.54
CA LEU A 168 11.53 17.83 7.35
C LEU A 168 11.97 18.96 6.41
N PRO A 169 13.18 19.53 6.57
CA PRO A 169 13.69 20.58 5.70
C PRO A 169 14.12 20.01 4.33
N GLY A 170 13.20 19.97 3.36
CA GLY A 170 13.44 19.31 2.07
C GLY A 170 14.64 19.85 1.27
N TYR A 171 14.98 21.14 1.42
CA TYR A 171 16.15 21.74 0.78
C TYR A 171 17.50 21.28 1.35
N LEU A 172 17.52 20.72 2.57
CA LEU A 172 18.76 20.23 3.22
C LEU A 172 18.99 18.74 3.00
N ILE A 173 17.98 18.01 2.52
CA ILE A 173 17.99 16.56 2.46
C ILE A 173 17.93 16.13 1.00
N ARG A 174 18.95 15.39 0.55
CA ARG A 174 18.95 14.73 -0.75
C ARG A 174 18.72 13.24 -0.60
N LEU A 175 17.88 12.68 -1.45
CA LEU A 175 17.51 11.27 -1.43
C LEU A 175 17.71 10.61 -2.80
N LYS A 176 18.04 9.30 -2.80
CA LYS A 176 18.13 8.44 -3.98
C LYS A 176 16.97 7.45 -3.99
N PRO A 177 16.26 7.26 -5.12
CA PRO A 177 15.22 6.24 -5.22
C PRO A 177 15.82 4.83 -5.21
N GLN A 178 15.12 3.87 -4.62
CA GLN A 178 15.43 2.45 -4.65
C GLN A 178 14.16 1.63 -4.85
N LEU A 179 14.19 0.74 -5.84
CA LEU A 179 13.18 -0.29 -5.99
C LEU A 179 13.57 -1.51 -5.18
N MET A 180 12.60 -2.03 -4.45
CA MET A 180 12.76 -3.19 -3.59
C MET A 180 11.73 -4.26 -3.96
N LEU A 181 12.19 -5.51 -4.04
CA LEU A 181 11.36 -6.69 -4.26
C LEU A 181 11.50 -7.61 -3.04
N ASP A 182 10.40 -7.81 -2.31
CA ASP A 182 10.35 -8.53 -1.03
C ASP A 182 11.42 -8.05 -0.02
N GLY A 183 11.69 -6.74 -0.01
CA GLY A 183 12.66 -6.12 0.89
C GLY A 183 14.11 -6.16 0.39
N ARG A 184 14.38 -6.69 -0.81
CA ARG A 184 15.71 -6.67 -1.43
C ARG A 184 15.78 -5.59 -2.49
N VAL A 185 16.84 -4.77 -2.48
CA VAL A 185 17.06 -3.74 -3.52
C VAL A 185 17.32 -4.42 -4.87
N VAL A 186 16.52 -4.08 -5.88
CA VAL A 186 16.62 -4.59 -7.26
C VAL A 186 17.04 -3.53 -8.27
N ALA A 187 16.81 -2.25 -7.95
CA ALA A 187 17.34 -1.12 -8.71
C ALA A 187 17.54 0.08 -7.78
N SER A 188 18.50 0.95 -8.09
CA SER A 188 18.80 2.15 -7.33
C SER A 188 19.10 3.30 -8.27
N GLY A 189 18.70 4.50 -7.89
CA GLY A 189 18.99 5.71 -8.66
C GLY A 189 20.47 6.09 -8.61
N SER A 190 20.94 6.70 -9.69
CA SER A 190 22.33 7.10 -9.86
C SER A 190 22.71 8.35 -9.07
N GLN A 191 21.77 9.26 -8.83
CA GLN A 191 21.99 10.56 -8.21
C GLN A 191 20.95 10.89 -7.13
N GLY A 192 21.38 11.68 -6.15
CA GLY A 192 20.50 12.18 -5.08
C GLY A 192 19.81 13.47 -5.50
N LEU A 193 18.49 13.53 -5.32
CA LEU A 193 17.67 14.70 -5.60
C LEU A 193 17.14 15.33 -4.30
N PRO A 194 16.87 16.65 -4.27
CA PRO A 194 16.23 17.28 -3.11
C PRO A 194 14.92 16.57 -2.75
N MET A 195 14.69 16.38 -1.46
CA MET A 195 13.44 15.82 -0.96
C MET A 195 12.27 16.76 -1.31
N GLY A 196 11.18 16.19 -1.81
CA GLY A 196 10.02 16.94 -2.30
C GLY A 196 10.09 17.33 -3.78
N THR A 197 11.16 16.98 -4.51
CA THR A 197 11.21 17.17 -5.96
C THR A 197 10.19 16.25 -6.66
N ALA A 198 9.33 16.82 -7.51
CA ALA A 198 8.42 16.05 -8.36
C ALA A 198 9.21 15.27 -9.41
N LEU A 199 8.81 14.03 -9.69
CA LEU A 199 9.43 13.14 -10.66
C LEU A 199 8.43 12.77 -11.73
N LEU A 200 8.94 12.47 -12.91
CA LEU A 200 8.14 11.81 -13.96
C LEU A 200 8.42 10.32 -13.89
N ALA A 201 7.39 9.51 -14.10
CA ALA A 201 7.55 8.07 -14.20
C ALA A 201 6.76 7.53 -15.38
N GLU A 202 7.17 6.35 -15.83
CA GLU A 202 6.38 5.55 -16.75
C GLU A 202 6.55 4.08 -16.41
N GLY A 203 5.46 3.35 -16.52
CA GLY A 203 5.42 1.92 -16.28
C GLY A 203 4.58 1.22 -17.33
N GLY A 204 4.80 -0.07 -17.48
CA GLY A 204 4.05 -0.81 -18.47
C GLY A 204 4.49 -2.23 -18.64
N TYR A 205 3.84 -2.88 -19.59
CA TYR A 205 4.11 -4.26 -19.93
C TYR A 205 4.47 -4.37 -21.40
N THR A 206 5.23 -5.40 -21.76
CA THR A 206 5.29 -5.83 -23.16
C THR A 206 3.88 -6.09 -23.68
N SER A 207 3.55 -5.62 -24.88
CA SER A 207 2.22 -5.74 -25.45
C SER A 207 1.79 -7.21 -25.60
N LEU A 208 0.53 -7.51 -25.28
CA LEU A 208 -0.06 -8.84 -25.43
C LEU A 208 0.00 -9.34 -26.87
N SER A 209 -0.23 -8.46 -27.84
CA SER A 209 -0.28 -8.81 -29.27
C SER A 209 1.09 -8.91 -29.91
N TYR A 210 2.10 -8.26 -29.33
CA TYR A 210 3.46 -8.22 -29.87
C TYR A 210 4.48 -8.00 -28.74
N PRO A 211 5.10 -9.08 -28.21
CA PRO A 211 6.05 -8.98 -27.09
C PRO A 211 7.28 -8.08 -27.36
N GLY A 212 7.52 -7.69 -28.61
CA GLY A 212 8.58 -6.75 -29.00
C GLY A 212 8.21 -5.26 -28.87
N SER A 213 6.98 -4.92 -28.48
CA SER A 213 6.56 -3.55 -28.19
C SER A 213 6.06 -3.41 -26.75
N TRP A 214 5.98 -2.17 -26.27
CA TRP A 214 5.55 -1.85 -24.91
C TRP A 214 4.18 -1.13 -24.93
N ASP A 215 3.31 -1.53 -24.01
CA ASP A 215 2.11 -0.81 -23.61
C ASP A 215 2.46 -0.06 -22.31
N ILE A 216 2.71 1.24 -22.42
CA ILE A 216 3.18 2.10 -21.33
C ILE A 216 2.14 3.13 -20.92
N THR A 217 2.14 3.44 -19.62
CA THR A 217 1.42 4.56 -19.04
C THR A 217 2.41 5.52 -18.39
N GLN A 218 2.16 6.82 -18.50
CA GLN A 218 2.89 7.84 -17.75
C GLN A 218 2.24 8.07 -16.38
N ASP A 219 3.06 8.16 -15.34
CA ASP A 219 2.63 8.36 -13.95
C ASP A 219 3.21 9.69 -13.42
N GLY A 220 2.32 10.60 -12.99
CA GLY A 220 2.67 11.96 -12.57
C GLY A 220 2.69 12.20 -11.05
N SER A 221 2.47 11.16 -10.24
CA SER A 221 2.26 11.25 -8.78
C SER A 221 3.54 11.05 -7.96
N ASN A 222 4.67 10.72 -8.60
CA ASN A 222 5.91 10.44 -7.89
C ASN A 222 6.60 11.73 -7.40
N THR A 223 6.98 11.72 -6.12
CA THR A 223 7.77 12.78 -5.49
C THR A 223 8.92 12.16 -4.69
N VAL A 224 10.09 12.79 -4.71
CA VAL A 224 11.26 12.36 -3.93
C VAL A 224 10.90 12.36 -2.44
N GLY A 225 10.93 11.17 -1.82
CA GLY A 225 10.53 10.95 -0.44
C GLY A 225 9.21 10.20 -0.26
N ASN A 226 8.42 10.00 -1.33
CA ASN A 226 7.26 9.10 -1.26
C ASN A 226 7.70 7.69 -0.82
N SER A 227 6.88 7.02 0.00
CA SER A 227 7.00 5.57 0.16
C SER A 227 5.91 4.92 -0.67
N THR A 228 6.28 4.20 -1.73
CA THR A 228 5.34 3.76 -2.76
C THR A 228 5.30 2.24 -2.83
N ALA A 229 4.10 1.66 -2.81
CA ALA A 229 3.88 0.30 -3.28
C ALA A 229 3.46 0.31 -4.75
N ILE A 230 4.07 -0.56 -5.55
CA ILE A 230 3.72 -0.81 -6.94
C ILE A 230 2.97 -2.15 -6.97
N GLY A 231 1.65 -2.08 -7.08
CA GLY A 231 0.82 -3.29 -7.16
C GLY A 231 0.78 -3.82 -8.57
N ILE A 232 1.17 -5.09 -8.74
CA ILE A 232 1.15 -5.81 -10.01
C ILE A 232 0.00 -6.82 -9.99
N SER A 233 -0.87 -6.74 -10.99
CA SER A 233 -1.94 -7.70 -11.25
C SER A 233 -1.74 -8.34 -12.62
N ALA A 234 -1.50 -9.64 -12.64
CA ALA A 234 -1.38 -10.42 -13.87
C ALA A 234 -2.65 -11.25 -14.06
N HIS A 235 -3.73 -10.60 -14.50
CA HIS A 235 -5.08 -11.18 -14.64
C HIS A 235 -5.83 -11.40 -13.32
N GLY A 236 -5.40 -10.77 -12.22
CA GLY A 236 -6.08 -10.84 -10.93
C GLY A 236 -5.19 -11.17 -9.73
N ILE A 237 -5.83 -11.27 -8.57
CA ILE A 237 -5.24 -11.67 -7.29
C ILE A 237 -5.77 -13.07 -6.92
N ASN A 238 -4.89 -14.06 -6.85
CA ASN A 238 -5.28 -15.43 -6.55
C ASN A 238 -5.51 -15.70 -5.04
N VAL A 239 -6.13 -16.84 -4.72
CA VAL A 239 -6.47 -17.23 -3.33
C VAL A 239 -5.24 -17.31 -2.42
N ALA A 240 -4.08 -17.73 -2.94
CA ALA A 240 -2.86 -17.78 -2.14
C ALA A 240 -2.35 -16.36 -1.81
N GLN A 241 -2.43 -15.42 -2.75
CA GLN A 241 -2.14 -14.00 -2.50
C GLN A 241 -3.13 -13.41 -1.47
N MET A 242 -4.42 -13.75 -1.58
CA MET A 242 -5.44 -13.32 -0.62
C MET A 242 -5.18 -13.87 0.79
N ASN A 243 -4.82 -15.14 0.92
CA ASN A 243 -4.50 -15.74 2.22
C ASN A 243 -3.23 -15.12 2.83
N ARG A 244 -2.22 -14.80 2.00
CA ARG A 244 -1.03 -14.06 2.44
C ARG A 244 -1.39 -12.65 2.90
N LEU A 245 -2.24 -11.95 2.15
CA LEU A 245 -2.72 -10.62 2.49
C LEU A 245 -3.45 -10.64 3.84
N LYS A 246 -4.37 -11.59 4.03
CA LYS A 246 -5.10 -11.77 5.30
C LYS A 246 -4.16 -12.05 6.46
N SER A 247 -3.29 -13.06 6.32
CA SER A 247 -2.34 -13.44 7.38
C SER A 247 -1.43 -12.28 7.77
N ARG A 248 -1.03 -11.47 6.78
CA ARG A 248 -0.23 -10.27 7.03
C ARG A 248 -1.03 -9.19 7.76
N MET A 249 -2.29 -8.95 7.39
CA MET A 249 -3.13 -8.00 8.12
C MET A 249 -3.38 -8.43 9.57
N ASP A 250 -3.54 -9.73 9.82
CA ASP A 250 -3.64 -10.27 11.17
C ASP A 250 -2.34 -10.06 11.96
N LEU A 251 -1.17 -10.29 11.33
CA LEU A 251 0.13 -10.02 11.93
C LEU A 251 0.33 -8.53 12.26
N ILE A 252 0.08 -7.64 11.28
CA ILE A 252 0.16 -6.18 11.44
C ILE A 252 -0.73 -5.73 12.60
N ARG A 253 -1.96 -6.25 12.66
CA ARG A 253 -2.90 -5.94 13.74
C ARG A 253 -2.34 -6.38 15.10
N GLN A 254 -1.81 -7.59 15.20
CA GLN A 254 -1.21 -8.11 16.44
C GLN A 254 0.00 -7.28 16.89
N GLN A 255 0.89 -6.92 15.96
CA GLN A 255 2.06 -6.10 16.24
C GLN A 255 1.68 -4.69 16.72
N LEU A 256 0.71 -4.06 16.05
CA LEU A 256 0.19 -2.75 16.47
C LEU A 256 -0.48 -2.82 17.86
N GLN A 257 -1.23 -3.88 18.14
CA GLN A 257 -1.86 -4.08 19.46
C GLN A 257 -0.83 -4.33 20.57
N ALA A 258 0.26 -5.04 20.25
CA ALA A 258 1.36 -5.31 21.17
C ALA A 258 2.37 -4.15 21.27
N GLN A 259 2.20 -3.08 20.48
CA GLN A 259 3.18 -2.01 20.30
C GLN A 259 4.58 -2.53 19.91
N ASP A 260 4.64 -3.68 19.23
CA ASP A 260 5.87 -4.31 18.78
C ASP A 260 6.34 -3.67 17.46
N LEU A 261 7.37 -2.83 17.59
CA LEU A 261 8.02 -2.12 16.49
C LEU A 261 9.36 -2.76 16.08
N SER A 262 9.63 -4.00 16.50
CA SER A 262 10.90 -4.69 16.18
C SER A 262 11.10 -4.92 14.67
N ASN A 263 10.02 -4.98 13.88
CA ASN A 263 10.06 -5.17 12.43
C ASN A 263 9.26 -4.08 11.66
N VAL A 264 9.55 -2.82 11.97
CA VAL A 264 8.91 -1.64 11.37
C VAL A 264 8.98 -1.60 9.84
N ALA A 265 10.02 -2.18 9.23
CA ALA A 265 10.13 -2.28 7.76
C ALA A 265 9.09 -3.23 7.13
N GLU A 266 8.84 -4.40 7.75
CA GLU A 266 7.79 -5.33 7.29
C GLU A 266 6.40 -4.72 7.52
N LEU A 267 6.21 -4.06 8.67
CA LEU A 267 4.96 -3.37 9.02
C LEU A 267 4.61 -2.27 8.00
N SER A 268 5.57 -1.39 7.67
CA SER A 268 5.33 -0.27 6.75
C SER A 268 5.06 -0.73 5.32
N SER A 269 5.87 -1.65 4.80
CA SER A 269 5.66 -2.22 3.47
C SER A 269 4.32 -2.95 3.37
N GLY A 270 3.90 -3.62 4.45
CA GLY A 270 2.58 -4.25 4.53
C GLY A 270 1.43 -3.26 4.49
N LEU A 271 1.54 -2.14 5.20
CA LEU A 271 0.55 -1.05 5.18
C LEU A 271 0.47 -0.33 3.82
N LEU A 272 1.55 -0.32 3.04
CA LEU A 272 1.56 0.24 1.68
C LEU A 272 1.03 -0.73 0.62
N VAL A 273 1.42 -2.01 0.68
CA VAL A 273 1.05 -3.01 -0.34
C VAL A 273 -0.40 -3.48 -0.18
N THR A 274 -0.94 -3.46 1.04
CA THR A 274 -2.31 -3.95 1.30
C THR A 274 -3.39 -3.15 0.55
N PRO A 275 -3.43 -1.81 0.60
CA PRO A 275 -4.39 -1.02 -0.16
C PRO A 275 -4.41 -1.35 -1.64
N ILE A 276 -3.25 -1.35 -2.30
CA ILE A 276 -3.20 -1.55 -3.76
C ILE A 276 -3.65 -2.96 -4.16
N TRP A 277 -3.30 -4.00 -3.41
CA TRP A 277 -3.78 -5.36 -3.67
C TRP A 277 -5.27 -5.53 -3.34
N THR A 278 -5.76 -4.86 -2.30
CA THR A 278 -7.20 -4.85 -1.96
C THR A 278 -8.00 -4.20 -3.08
N TRP A 279 -7.50 -3.11 -3.64
CA TRP A 279 -8.11 -2.45 -4.79
C TRP A 279 -8.23 -3.41 -5.99
N PHE A 280 -7.12 -4.06 -6.39
CA PHE A 280 -7.15 -5.03 -7.51
C PHE A 280 -8.10 -6.21 -7.26
N LEU A 281 -8.12 -6.72 -6.02
CA LEU A 281 -9.01 -7.82 -5.62
C LEU A 281 -10.48 -7.41 -5.71
N GLU A 282 -10.85 -6.24 -5.18
CA GLU A 282 -12.23 -5.75 -5.20
C GLU A 282 -12.70 -5.46 -6.63
N VAL A 283 -11.84 -4.91 -7.48
CA VAL A 283 -12.12 -4.69 -8.91
C VAL A 283 -12.37 -6.01 -9.62
N GLU A 284 -11.50 -7.01 -9.42
CA GLU A 284 -11.65 -8.30 -10.09
C GLU A 284 -12.92 -9.05 -9.63
N SER A 285 -13.25 -8.96 -8.34
CA SER A 285 -14.50 -9.50 -7.81
C SER A 285 -15.71 -8.83 -8.46
N ALA A 286 -15.75 -7.50 -8.44
CA ALA A 286 -16.86 -6.74 -9.00
C ALA A 286 -17.00 -6.96 -10.51
N ALA A 287 -15.89 -7.02 -11.26
CA ALA A 287 -15.92 -7.27 -12.70
C ALA A 287 -16.48 -8.66 -13.02
N ARG A 288 -16.12 -9.70 -12.24
CA ARG A 288 -16.69 -11.05 -12.39
C ARG A 288 -18.18 -11.09 -12.11
N ASP A 289 -18.60 -10.46 -11.02
CA ASP A 289 -20.02 -10.46 -10.62
C ASP A 289 -20.86 -9.66 -11.61
N ALA A 290 -20.40 -8.46 -11.98
CA ALA A 290 -21.03 -7.64 -13.01
C ALA A 290 -21.16 -8.42 -14.32
N SER A 291 -20.10 -9.12 -14.74
CA SER A 291 -20.14 -9.87 -16.00
C SER A 291 -21.16 -10.99 -16.03
N ARG A 292 -21.36 -11.68 -14.90
CA ARG A 292 -22.39 -12.72 -14.78
C ARG A 292 -23.79 -12.14 -14.86
N LEU A 293 -24.01 -11.00 -14.21
CA LEU A 293 -25.31 -10.33 -14.16
C LEU A 293 -25.69 -9.66 -15.47
N THR A 294 -24.70 -9.19 -16.24
CA THR A 294 -24.94 -8.43 -17.49
C THR A 294 -24.64 -9.23 -18.76
N GLY A 295 -24.47 -10.56 -18.67
CA GLY A 295 -24.21 -11.39 -19.85
C GLY A 295 -22.89 -11.08 -20.56
N MET A 296 -21.90 -10.57 -19.84
CA MET A 296 -20.56 -10.29 -20.38
C MET A 296 -19.61 -11.47 -20.15
N VAL A 297 -18.54 -11.48 -20.93
CA VAL A 297 -17.29 -12.19 -20.63
C VAL A 297 -16.29 -11.12 -20.22
N HIS A 298 -15.53 -11.35 -19.15
CA HIS A 298 -14.49 -10.43 -18.68
C HIS A 298 -13.28 -11.23 -18.19
N ASN A 299 -12.10 -10.84 -18.65
CA ASN A 299 -10.80 -11.30 -18.16
C ASN A 299 -9.95 -10.08 -17.85
N GLY A 300 -9.38 -10.01 -16.64
CA GLY A 300 -8.38 -8.97 -16.34
C GLY A 300 -7.14 -9.15 -17.22
N GLY A 301 -6.45 -8.07 -17.58
CA GLY A 301 -5.19 -8.09 -18.30
C GLY A 301 -3.99 -7.86 -17.37
N LEU A 302 -2.85 -7.53 -17.96
CA LEU A 302 -1.68 -7.06 -17.22
C LEU A 302 -1.93 -5.63 -16.76
N SER A 303 -1.98 -5.42 -15.45
CA SER A 303 -2.33 -4.13 -14.85
C SER A 303 -1.37 -3.78 -13.72
N TYR A 304 -1.09 -2.50 -13.53
CA TYR A 304 -0.37 -2.02 -12.36
C TYR A 304 -0.96 -0.70 -11.84
N GLY A 305 -0.67 -0.41 -10.58
CA GLY A 305 -1.03 0.86 -9.95
C GLY A 305 -0.10 1.15 -8.78
N LEU A 306 -0.16 2.38 -8.31
CA LEU A 306 0.71 2.93 -7.29
C LEU A 306 -0.10 3.26 -6.05
N PHE A 307 0.46 2.97 -4.88
CA PHE A 307 -0.04 3.49 -3.61
C PHE A 307 1.07 4.20 -2.88
N HIS A 308 0.94 5.51 -2.72
CA HIS A 308 1.92 6.37 -2.08
C HIS A 308 1.50 6.70 -0.65
N ASN A 309 2.45 6.62 0.27
CA ASN A 309 2.51 7.57 1.37
C ASN A 309 3.19 8.84 0.84
N VAL A 310 2.45 9.94 0.81
CA VAL A 310 2.81 11.13 0.01
C VAL A 310 3.74 12.05 0.78
N ALA A 311 4.89 12.38 0.20
CA ALA A 311 5.79 13.43 0.65
C ALA A 311 5.37 14.76 0.00
N HIS A 312 4.58 15.56 0.72
CA HIS A 312 4.01 16.82 0.23
C HIS A 312 4.97 18.01 0.45
N PRO A 313 5.54 18.60 -0.62
CA PRO A 313 6.45 19.74 -0.51
C PRO A 313 5.72 21.07 -0.30
N PHE A 314 6.29 21.93 0.54
CA PHE A 314 5.91 23.33 0.69
C PHE A 314 6.96 24.23 0.07
N TYR A 315 6.53 25.09 -0.85
CA TYR A 315 7.40 26.01 -1.58
C TYR A 315 7.35 27.41 -0.99
N SER A 316 8.48 28.10 -1.07
CA SER A 316 8.58 29.55 -0.84
C SER A 316 9.51 30.14 -1.88
N TRP A 317 9.03 31.11 -2.67
CA TRP A 317 9.76 31.68 -3.81
C TRP A 317 10.32 30.62 -4.78
N GLY A 318 9.55 29.57 -5.06
CA GLY A 318 9.93 28.50 -5.99
C GLY A 318 10.92 27.46 -5.43
N VAL A 319 11.35 27.60 -4.17
CA VAL A 319 12.25 26.65 -3.50
C VAL A 319 11.49 25.80 -2.49
N ILE A 320 11.77 24.50 -2.45
CA ILE A 320 11.20 23.58 -1.45
C ILE A 320 11.77 23.94 -0.08
N LYS A 321 10.92 24.31 0.88
CA LYS A 321 11.35 24.67 2.25
C LYS A 321 11.17 23.53 3.23
N SER A 322 10.03 22.85 3.16
CA SER A 322 9.72 21.75 4.07
C SER A 322 8.88 20.71 3.35
N VAL A 323 8.96 19.46 3.81
CA VAL A 323 8.17 18.35 3.29
C VAL A 323 7.40 17.71 4.44
N ARG A 324 6.12 17.45 4.22
CA ARG A 324 5.21 16.81 5.18
C ARG A 324 4.67 15.50 4.63
N PHE A 325 4.26 14.59 5.50
CA PHE A 325 3.64 13.33 5.10
C PHE A 325 2.16 13.33 5.49
N THR A 326 1.36 14.07 4.72
CA THR A 326 -0.01 14.43 5.12
C THR A 326 -1.03 13.33 4.86
N GLY A 327 -0.71 12.36 4.00
CA GLY A 327 -1.72 11.41 3.55
C GLY A 327 -1.21 10.34 2.60
N ALA A 328 -2.18 9.64 2.04
CA ALA A 328 -2.01 8.59 1.06
C ALA A 328 -2.62 8.95 -0.29
N ASN A 329 -2.06 8.40 -1.35
CA ASN A 329 -2.57 8.55 -2.72
C ASN A 329 -2.57 7.18 -3.40
N LEU A 330 -3.72 6.76 -3.91
CA LEU A 330 -3.85 5.57 -4.74
C LEU A 330 -3.98 6.02 -6.19
N ASP A 331 -2.97 5.79 -7.01
CA ASP A 331 -2.91 6.23 -8.41
C ASP A 331 -2.88 5.01 -9.35
N ILE A 332 -3.93 4.82 -10.12
CA ILE A 332 -4.14 3.64 -10.95
C ILE A 332 -4.11 4.04 -12.43
N GLY A 333 -2.91 4.20 -12.97
CA GLY A 333 -2.72 4.60 -14.36
C GLY A 333 -2.89 3.49 -15.40
N HIS A 334 -2.67 2.22 -15.04
CA HIS A 334 -2.55 1.14 -16.03
C HIS A 334 -3.44 -0.06 -15.69
N VAL A 335 -4.69 0.01 -16.12
CA VAL A 335 -5.64 -1.11 -16.05
C VAL A 335 -5.96 -1.57 -17.45
N ARG A 336 -5.83 -2.88 -17.67
CA ARG A 336 -6.18 -3.53 -18.92
C ARG A 336 -7.12 -4.67 -18.60
N HIS A 337 -8.12 -4.87 -19.44
CA HIS A 337 -9.04 -6.00 -19.37
C HIS A 337 -9.59 -6.32 -20.76
N LEU A 338 -9.97 -7.57 -20.94
CA LEU A 338 -10.66 -8.07 -22.13
C LEU A 338 -12.10 -8.36 -21.73
N ALA A 339 -13.03 -7.55 -22.20
CA ALA A 339 -14.45 -7.75 -21.98
C ALA A 339 -15.24 -7.77 -23.29
N TRP A 340 -16.27 -8.60 -23.37
CA TRP A 340 -17.16 -8.68 -24.54
C TRP A 340 -18.57 -9.15 -24.15
N SER A 341 -19.59 -8.66 -24.85
CA SER A 341 -20.98 -9.13 -24.68
C SER A 341 -21.14 -10.53 -25.27
N ARG A 342 -21.77 -11.45 -24.53
CA ARG A 342 -22.10 -12.79 -25.05
C ARG A 342 -23.11 -12.72 -26.21
N ALA A 343 -23.93 -11.68 -26.23
CA ALA A 343 -24.87 -11.39 -27.31
C ALA A 343 -24.23 -10.57 -28.45
N ASN A 344 -22.94 -10.24 -28.34
CA ASN A 344 -22.21 -9.40 -29.29
C ASN A 344 -22.84 -8.00 -29.45
N ILE A 345 -23.42 -7.45 -28.37
CA ILE A 345 -24.05 -6.12 -28.37
C ILE A 345 -23.03 -5.09 -27.88
N ARG A 346 -22.62 -4.18 -28.77
CA ARG A 346 -21.64 -3.13 -28.45
C ARG A 346 -22.06 -2.23 -27.29
N GLN A 347 -23.35 -1.90 -27.19
CA GLN A 347 -23.84 -1.03 -26.12
C GLN A 347 -23.70 -1.67 -24.73
N GLU A 348 -23.87 -2.99 -24.62
CA GLU A 348 -23.64 -3.72 -23.37
C GLU A 348 -22.17 -3.65 -22.96
N TRP A 349 -21.26 -3.75 -23.93
CA TRP A 349 -19.81 -3.60 -23.69
C TRP A 349 -19.44 -2.19 -23.23
N ILE A 350 -19.96 -1.14 -23.88
CA ILE A 350 -19.77 0.26 -23.47
C ILE A 350 -20.30 0.48 -22.05
N ASN A 351 -21.51 0.01 -21.75
CA ASN A 351 -22.13 0.15 -20.43
C ASN A 351 -21.34 -0.59 -19.35
N HIS A 352 -20.82 -1.78 -19.66
CA HIS A 352 -20.00 -2.56 -18.76
C HIS A 352 -18.69 -1.83 -18.41
N ASN A 353 -17.99 -1.29 -19.41
CA ASN A 353 -16.75 -0.54 -19.18
C ASN A 353 -17.01 0.73 -18.37
N ASN A 354 -18.05 1.49 -18.70
CA ASN A 354 -18.44 2.70 -17.96
C ASN A 354 -18.78 2.42 -16.50
N GLY A 355 -19.57 1.35 -16.24
CA GLY A 355 -19.97 0.97 -14.89
C GLY A 355 -18.78 0.49 -14.06
N LEU A 356 -17.90 -0.31 -14.66
CA LEU A 356 -16.71 -0.81 -13.99
C LEU A 356 -15.71 0.32 -13.68
N GLY A 357 -15.51 1.27 -14.59
CA GLY A 357 -14.64 2.44 -14.36
C GLY A 357 -15.12 3.32 -13.20
N GLN A 358 -16.44 3.55 -13.10
CA GLN A 358 -17.00 4.30 -11.95
C GLN A 358 -16.76 3.59 -10.62
N TYR A 359 -16.90 2.26 -10.62
CA TYR A 359 -16.63 1.45 -9.44
C TYR A 359 -15.15 1.45 -9.06
N MET A 360 -14.25 1.29 -10.05
CA MET A 360 -12.80 1.41 -9.88
C MET A 360 -12.42 2.75 -9.24
N SER A 361 -12.97 3.86 -9.73
CA SER A 361 -12.72 5.19 -9.14
C SER A 361 -13.29 5.32 -7.73
N ALA A 362 -14.44 4.71 -7.44
CA ALA A 362 -14.96 4.69 -6.08
C ALA A 362 -14.00 3.97 -5.11
N LEU A 363 -13.39 2.86 -5.54
CA LEU A 363 -12.41 2.14 -4.73
C LEU A 363 -11.17 2.96 -4.40
N GLU A 364 -10.81 3.94 -5.24
CA GLU A 364 -9.63 4.79 -5.04
C GLU A 364 -9.71 5.67 -3.78
N HIS A 365 -10.91 6.00 -3.31
CA HIS A 365 -11.08 6.65 -2.01
C HIS A 365 -11.50 5.68 -0.91
N ILE A 366 -12.32 4.67 -1.23
CA ILE A 366 -12.86 3.73 -0.25
C ILE A 366 -11.75 2.86 0.37
N VAL A 367 -10.81 2.36 -0.42
CA VAL A 367 -9.78 1.44 0.06
C VAL A 367 -8.83 2.13 1.05
N PRO A 368 -8.28 3.34 0.75
CA PRO A 368 -7.53 4.10 1.74
C PRO A 368 -8.36 4.42 2.99
N GLU A 369 -9.62 4.86 2.83
CA GLU A 369 -10.48 5.15 3.97
C GLU A 369 -10.68 3.94 4.89
N ARG A 370 -10.92 2.76 4.32
CA ARG A 370 -11.06 1.51 5.10
C ARG A 370 -9.75 1.11 5.78
N THR A 371 -8.61 1.40 5.16
CA THR A 371 -7.30 1.00 5.66
C THR A 371 -6.83 1.90 6.81
N PHE A 372 -7.00 3.21 6.68
CA PHE A 372 -6.39 4.19 7.60
C PHE A 372 -7.37 4.85 8.59
N ASN A 373 -8.68 4.57 8.49
CA ASN A 373 -9.66 5.02 9.48
C ASN A 373 -10.08 3.87 10.41
N PRO A 374 -9.40 3.67 11.56
CA PRO A 374 -9.84 2.68 12.54
C PRO A 374 -11.20 3.08 13.12
N ARG A 375 -12.19 2.20 12.99
CA ARG A 375 -13.57 2.42 13.47
C ARG A 375 -13.68 2.60 14.99
N SER A 376 -12.64 2.26 15.74
CA SER A 376 -12.54 2.52 17.18
C SER A 376 -12.23 3.99 17.51
N GLU A 377 -11.66 4.74 16.58
CA GLU A 377 -11.15 6.10 16.83
C GLU A 377 -11.98 7.17 16.11
N CYS A 378 -12.72 6.81 15.07
CA CYS A 378 -13.53 7.74 14.31
C CYS A 378 -14.83 7.14 13.79
N LYS A 379 -15.81 8.01 13.50
CA LYS A 379 -17.08 7.63 12.88
C LYS A 379 -17.09 7.91 11.38
N VAL A 380 -17.43 6.89 10.60
CA VAL A 380 -17.67 7.03 9.15
C VAL A 380 -18.99 7.77 8.95
N ILE A 381 -19.00 8.81 8.13
CA ILE A 381 -20.22 9.58 7.82
C ILE A 381 -21.27 8.64 7.21
N GLY A 382 -22.46 8.59 7.82
CA GLY A 382 -23.58 7.76 7.37
C GLY A 382 -23.62 6.33 7.95
N ALA A 383 -22.71 5.96 8.86
CA ALA A 383 -22.77 4.66 9.54
C ALA A 383 -23.90 4.63 10.58
N VAL A 384 -24.73 3.57 10.54
CA VAL A 384 -25.98 3.46 11.32
C VAL A 384 -25.77 3.19 12.82
N ASN A 385 -24.54 2.93 13.28
CA ASN A 385 -24.21 2.54 14.67
C ASN A 385 -22.91 3.17 15.19
N SER A 386 -22.61 4.41 14.83
CA SER A 386 -21.40 5.08 15.31
C SER A 386 -21.61 5.82 16.63
N SER A 387 -20.69 5.67 17.58
CA SER A 387 -20.68 6.46 18.82
C SER A 387 -20.68 7.97 18.49
N PRO A 388 -21.61 8.77 19.06
CA PRO A 388 -21.67 10.20 18.78
C PRO A 388 -20.44 10.96 19.29
N LEU A 389 -19.70 10.36 20.25
CA LEU A 389 -18.52 10.94 20.91
C LEU A 389 -17.24 10.88 20.06
N LEU A 390 -17.20 10.06 19.00
CA LEU A 390 -16.01 9.95 18.16
C LEU A 390 -15.97 11.08 17.10
N PRO A 391 -14.77 11.59 16.77
CA PRO A 391 -14.59 12.52 15.66
C PRO A 391 -14.95 11.85 14.32
N THR A 392 -15.27 12.66 13.32
CA THR A 392 -15.53 12.18 11.96
C THR A 392 -14.26 11.60 11.35
N CYS A 393 -14.35 10.45 10.70
CA CYS A 393 -13.23 9.84 9.98
C CYS A 393 -12.76 10.74 8.83
N ALA A 394 -11.46 10.72 8.56
CA ALA A 394 -10.91 11.41 7.40
C ALA A 394 -11.49 10.81 6.11
N GLN A 395 -11.75 11.65 5.12
CA GLN A 395 -12.35 11.23 3.86
C GLN A 395 -11.33 11.35 2.74
N GLY A 396 -11.14 10.25 2.03
CA GLY A 396 -10.50 10.26 0.72
C GLY A 396 -11.39 10.90 -0.33
N VAL A 397 -10.78 11.28 -1.44
CA VAL A 397 -11.39 11.85 -2.63
C VAL A 397 -10.96 11.02 -3.83
N SER A 398 -11.88 10.81 -4.75
CA SER A 398 -11.67 10.23 -6.09
C SER A 398 -12.47 11.07 -7.08
N ALA A 399 -12.32 10.86 -8.39
CA ALA A 399 -13.10 11.60 -9.39
C ALA A 399 -14.62 11.49 -9.13
N VAL A 400 -15.12 10.27 -8.93
CA VAL A 400 -16.56 10.04 -8.67
C VAL A 400 -17.03 10.64 -7.35
N LYS A 401 -16.19 10.60 -6.30
CA LYS A 401 -16.53 11.22 -5.01
C LYS A 401 -16.50 12.74 -5.10
N ALA A 402 -15.54 13.31 -5.82
CA ALA A 402 -15.45 14.77 -6.01
C ALA A 402 -16.66 15.30 -6.77
N LEU A 403 -17.09 14.64 -7.85
CA LEU A 403 -18.34 14.96 -8.55
C LEU A 403 -19.55 14.87 -7.61
N GLY A 404 -19.61 13.81 -6.80
CA GLY A 404 -20.65 13.62 -5.79
C GLY A 404 -20.69 14.76 -4.75
N LEU A 405 -19.54 15.15 -4.21
CA LEU A 405 -19.38 16.24 -3.23
C LEU A 405 -19.68 17.60 -3.83
N ALA A 406 -19.26 17.89 -5.07
CA ALA A 406 -19.61 19.12 -5.76
C ALA A 406 -21.12 19.25 -5.96
N ALA A 407 -21.77 18.15 -6.38
CA ALA A 407 -23.22 18.08 -6.39
C ALA A 407 -23.83 18.21 -4.98
N GLN A 408 -23.11 17.86 -3.89
CA GLN A 408 -23.57 18.09 -2.50
C GLN A 408 -23.57 19.56 -2.14
N GLN A 409 -22.63 20.30 -2.68
CA GLN A 409 -22.48 21.74 -2.47
C GLN A 409 -23.40 22.55 -3.41
N GLY A 410 -24.28 21.88 -4.16
CA GLY A 410 -25.20 22.53 -5.10
C GLY A 410 -24.52 23.04 -6.37
N GLN A 411 -23.29 22.63 -6.68
CA GLN A 411 -22.64 23.01 -7.94
C GLN A 411 -23.32 22.33 -9.14
N LYS A 412 -23.21 22.98 -10.31
CA LYS A 412 -23.49 22.29 -11.57
C LYS A 412 -22.44 21.21 -11.83
N VAL A 413 -22.90 20.06 -12.33
CA VAL A 413 -22.05 19.03 -12.93
C VAL A 413 -22.33 19.02 -14.43
N PHE A 414 -21.28 19.16 -15.22
CA PHE A 414 -21.32 19.18 -16.68
C PHE A 414 -20.96 17.80 -17.22
N ALA A 415 -21.77 17.28 -18.14
CA ALA A 415 -21.52 16.12 -18.97
C ALA A 415 -21.36 16.61 -20.43
N ILE A 416 -20.14 16.98 -20.78
CA ILE A 416 -19.77 17.58 -22.06
C ILE A 416 -19.47 16.45 -23.04
N THR A 417 -20.49 16.03 -23.78
CA THR A 417 -20.34 15.08 -24.89
C THR A 417 -19.76 15.78 -26.13
N PRO A 418 -19.26 15.05 -27.14
CA PRO A 418 -18.82 15.66 -28.40
C PRO A 418 -19.89 16.57 -29.03
N ALA A 419 -21.17 16.19 -28.98
CA ALA A 419 -22.26 17.00 -29.50
C ALA A 419 -22.50 18.30 -28.70
N VAL A 420 -22.37 18.24 -27.37
CA VAL A 420 -22.45 19.43 -26.52
C VAL A 420 -21.27 20.36 -26.79
N TYR A 421 -20.07 19.79 -26.97
CA TYR A 421 -18.86 20.56 -27.25
C TYR A 421 -18.91 21.25 -28.62
N GLU A 422 -19.37 20.55 -29.65
CA GLU A 422 -19.57 21.11 -31.00
C GLU A 422 -20.55 22.30 -30.98
N SER A 423 -21.62 22.19 -30.19
CA SER A 423 -22.62 23.27 -30.03
C SER A 423 -22.11 24.42 -29.15
N ASN A 424 -21.10 24.19 -28.32
CA ASN A 424 -20.57 25.15 -27.35
C ASN A 424 -19.03 25.10 -27.29
N PRO A 425 -18.32 25.51 -28.35
CA PRO A 425 -16.86 25.32 -28.45
C PRO A 425 -16.06 26.07 -27.36
N ASN A 426 -16.68 27.08 -26.73
CA ASN A 426 -16.09 27.86 -25.64
C ASN A 426 -16.47 27.37 -24.23
N ILE A 427 -17.16 26.22 -24.09
CA ILE A 427 -17.70 25.74 -22.80
C ILE A 427 -16.63 25.66 -21.70
N VAL A 428 -15.38 25.32 -22.05
CA VAL A 428 -14.26 25.24 -21.10
C VAL A 428 -13.86 26.62 -20.58
N SER A 429 -13.81 27.63 -21.44
CA SER A 429 -13.43 28.99 -21.01
C SER A 429 -14.56 29.73 -20.31
N THR A 430 -15.83 29.41 -20.63
CA THR A 430 -17.00 30.09 -20.06
C THR A 430 -17.50 29.46 -18.76
N HIS A 431 -17.62 28.13 -18.69
CA HIS A 431 -18.24 27.45 -17.55
C HIS A 431 -17.24 26.87 -16.55
N LEU A 432 -15.98 26.65 -16.97
CA LEU A 432 -14.95 25.99 -16.16
C LEU A 432 -13.81 26.94 -15.75
N SER A 433 -14.01 28.26 -15.87
CA SER A 433 -13.00 29.29 -15.57
C SER A 433 -12.50 29.31 -14.12
N ALA A 434 -13.27 28.73 -13.18
CA ALA A 434 -12.87 28.58 -11.79
C ALA A 434 -11.79 27.52 -11.56
N HIS A 435 -11.58 26.61 -12.51
CA HIS A 435 -10.55 25.58 -12.44
C HIS A 435 -9.18 26.10 -12.88
N SER A 436 -8.13 25.41 -12.42
CA SER A 436 -6.76 25.68 -12.82
C SER A 436 -6.55 25.65 -14.33
N VAL A 437 -5.52 26.35 -14.81
CA VAL A 437 -5.16 26.38 -16.24
C VAL A 437 -4.85 24.97 -16.72
N GLU A 438 -4.14 24.20 -15.90
CA GLU A 438 -3.74 22.81 -16.15
C GLU A 438 -4.97 21.92 -16.35
N THR A 439 -5.95 22.02 -15.46
CA THR A 439 -7.21 21.27 -15.56
C THR A 439 -7.99 21.66 -16.81
N ARG A 440 -8.10 22.96 -17.11
CA ARG A 440 -8.80 23.44 -18.32
C ARG A 440 -8.12 22.96 -19.60
N ASN A 441 -6.79 23.02 -19.65
CA ASN A 441 -6.03 22.55 -20.81
C ASN A 441 -6.18 21.03 -21.01
N ALA A 442 -6.19 20.25 -19.93
CA ALA A 442 -6.42 18.81 -20.01
C ALA A 442 -7.82 18.50 -20.56
N ILE A 443 -8.87 19.13 -20.01
CA ILE A 443 -10.25 18.95 -20.48
C ILE A 443 -10.39 19.34 -21.95
N GLN A 444 -9.83 20.48 -22.33
CA GLN A 444 -9.82 20.95 -23.72
C GLN A 444 -9.20 19.89 -24.64
N SER A 445 -8.03 19.36 -24.28
CA SER A 445 -7.36 18.30 -25.05
C SER A 445 -8.21 17.03 -25.19
N TYR A 446 -8.89 16.59 -24.13
CA TYR A 446 -9.78 15.42 -24.21
C TYR A 446 -11.00 15.67 -25.11
N LEU A 447 -11.62 16.84 -25.02
CA LEU A 447 -12.76 17.21 -25.85
C LEU A 447 -12.36 17.33 -27.33
N ASP A 448 -11.19 17.93 -27.62
CA ASP A 448 -10.63 18.03 -28.97
C ASP A 448 -10.30 16.64 -29.55
N ALA A 449 -9.94 15.68 -28.70
CA ALA A 449 -9.73 14.29 -29.08
C ALA A 449 -11.03 13.48 -29.27
N GLY A 450 -12.21 14.11 -29.12
CA GLY A 450 -13.52 13.46 -29.29
C GLY A 450 -14.01 12.68 -28.07
N MET A 451 -13.38 12.86 -26.90
CA MET A 451 -13.79 12.23 -25.65
C MET A 451 -14.98 12.98 -25.04
N ALA A 452 -15.85 12.28 -24.32
CA ALA A 452 -16.87 12.91 -23.48
C ALA A 452 -16.29 13.20 -22.09
N VAL A 453 -16.46 14.42 -21.58
CA VAL A 453 -15.92 14.83 -20.27
C VAL A 453 -17.05 15.09 -19.27
N THR A 454 -16.92 14.56 -18.05
CA THR A 454 -17.77 14.90 -16.91
C THR A 454 -16.95 15.64 -15.86
N ILE A 455 -17.36 16.86 -15.48
CA ILE A 455 -16.67 17.70 -14.49
C ILE A 455 -17.65 18.59 -13.73
N HIS A 456 -17.32 18.98 -12.49
CA HIS A 456 -18.08 19.95 -11.71
C HIS A 456 -17.67 21.41 -11.98
N GLN A 457 -18.49 22.38 -11.56
CA GLN A 457 -18.35 23.79 -11.93
C GLN A 457 -17.09 24.48 -11.36
N ALA A 458 -16.67 24.13 -10.14
CA ALA A 458 -15.57 24.78 -9.44
C ALA A 458 -14.89 23.83 -8.43
N PRO A 459 -13.58 24.00 -8.15
CA PRO A 459 -12.85 23.17 -7.21
C PRO A 459 -13.56 23.00 -5.86
N ILE A 460 -13.62 21.78 -5.35
CA ILE A 460 -14.15 21.50 -4.01
C ILE A 460 -13.02 21.44 -2.99
N SER A 461 -13.35 21.50 -1.70
CA SER A 461 -12.43 21.20 -0.61
C SER A 461 -12.97 20.08 0.26
N GLN A 462 -12.13 19.10 0.56
CA GLN A 462 -12.46 17.93 1.39
C GLN A 462 -11.21 17.51 2.17
N ASP A 463 -11.29 17.56 3.51
CA ASP A 463 -10.22 17.12 4.42
C ASP A 463 -8.81 17.50 3.96
N GLY A 464 -8.59 18.80 3.69
CA GLY A 464 -7.31 19.37 3.29
C GLY A 464 -6.97 19.25 1.80
N TRP A 465 -7.59 18.31 1.08
CA TRP A 465 -7.54 18.28 -0.38
C TRP A 465 -8.42 19.38 -0.99
N LYS A 466 -7.92 20.04 -2.03
CA LYS A 466 -8.67 21.01 -2.84
C LYS A 466 -8.38 20.81 -4.32
N GLY A 467 -9.43 20.69 -5.13
CA GLY A 467 -9.27 20.57 -6.58
C GLY A 467 -10.52 20.13 -7.33
N ALA A 468 -10.32 19.85 -8.61
CA ALA A 468 -11.29 19.23 -9.51
C ALA A 468 -11.26 17.71 -9.44
N GLY A 469 -12.41 17.08 -9.67
CA GLY A 469 -12.48 15.68 -10.06
C GLY A 469 -13.25 15.60 -11.36
N TYR A 470 -12.71 14.89 -12.34
CA TYR A 470 -13.29 14.80 -13.67
C TYR A 470 -13.06 13.44 -14.30
N ILE A 471 -13.91 13.10 -15.25
CA ILE A 471 -13.89 11.82 -15.96
C ILE A 471 -13.88 12.14 -17.44
N TYR A 472 -13.02 11.48 -18.22
CA TYR A 472 -13.11 11.53 -19.68
C TYR A 472 -13.32 10.10 -20.20
N ILE A 473 -14.27 9.92 -21.12
CA ILE A 473 -14.66 8.61 -21.66
C ILE A 473 -14.59 8.66 -23.19
N ASP A 474 -14.03 7.63 -23.81
CA ASP A 474 -14.20 7.37 -25.23
C ASP A 474 -15.63 6.84 -25.45
N PRO A 475 -16.52 7.61 -26.11
CA PRO A 475 -17.92 7.20 -26.32
C PRO A 475 -18.06 5.89 -27.11
N SER A 476 -17.03 5.52 -27.86
CA SER A 476 -17.02 4.37 -28.75
C SER A 476 -16.75 3.05 -28.03
N SER A 477 -16.05 3.09 -26.89
CA SER A 477 -15.64 1.92 -26.11
C SER A 477 -16.13 1.94 -24.66
N GLY A 478 -16.48 3.10 -24.11
CA GLY A 478 -16.77 3.26 -22.68
C GLY A 478 -15.53 3.17 -21.78
N SER A 479 -14.33 3.13 -22.37
CA SER A 479 -13.08 3.23 -21.62
C SER A 479 -12.75 4.70 -21.34
N GLY A 480 -12.03 4.98 -20.25
CA GLY A 480 -11.71 6.35 -19.92
C GLY A 480 -10.94 6.51 -18.62
N GLY A 481 -10.49 7.74 -18.39
CA GLY A 481 -9.74 8.13 -17.20
C GLY A 481 -10.62 8.80 -16.16
N TYR A 482 -10.32 8.52 -14.89
CA TYR A 482 -11.00 9.06 -13.72
C TYR A 482 -9.95 9.82 -12.90
N ILE A 483 -10.00 11.15 -12.96
CA ILE A 483 -8.87 12.01 -12.59
C ILE A 483 -9.25 12.93 -11.44
N ILE A 484 -8.30 13.15 -10.53
CA ILE A 484 -8.34 14.25 -9.58
C ILE A 484 -7.23 15.26 -9.90
N GLU A 485 -7.51 16.54 -9.67
CA GLU A 485 -6.53 17.61 -9.85
C GLU A 485 -5.31 17.38 -8.95
N GLY A 486 -4.12 17.69 -9.50
CA GLY A 486 -2.84 17.29 -8.93
C GLY A 486 -2.14 16.16 -9.72
N GLY A 487 -2.80 15.62 -10.76
CA GLY A 487 -2.19 14.70 -11.73
C GLY A 487 -2.28 13.22 -11.38
N SER A 488 -3.01 12.84 -10.33
CA SER A 488 -3.27 11.44 -10.00
C SER A 488 -4.45 10.88 -10.82
N ASN A 489 -4.26 9.72 -11.47
CA ASN A 489 -5.32 8.91 -12.07
C ASN A 489 -5.97 8.05 -10.96
N GLY A 490 -6.54 8.70 -9.96
CA GLY A 490 -6.69 8.05 -8.67
C GLY A 490 -7.42 8.82 -7.58
N GLY A 491 -7.14 8.40 -6.34
CA GLY A 491 -7.70 8.98 -5.13
C GLY A 491 -6.64 9.52 -4.17
N ALA A 492 -7.00 10.54 -3.42
CA ALA A 492 -6.15 11.15 -2.40
C ALA A 492 -6.89 11.13 -1.05
N MET A 493 -6.17 10.91 0.03
CA MET A 493 -6.70 10.93 1.38
C MET A 493 -5.70 11.57 2.32
N GLU A 494 -6.06 12.64 3.00
CA GLU A 494 -5.30 13.07 4.18
C GLU A 494 -5.61 12.13 5.34
N TYR A 495 -4.59 11.81 6.14
CA TYR A 495 -4.80 11.11 7.39
C TYR A 495 -5.56 12.01 8.38
N LEU A 496 -6.21 11.41 9.38
CA LEU A 496 -6.84 12.15 10.47
C LEU A 496 -5.87 13.20 11.06
N LYS A 497 -6.33 14.45 11.26
CA LYS A 497 -5.46 15.57 11.65
C LYS A 497 -4.58 15.31 12.87
N ASP A 498 -5.08 14.56 13.86
CA ASP A 498 -4.34 14.22 15.07
C ASP A 498 -3.30 13.09 14.86
N ASN A 499 -3.46 12.30 13.79
CA ASN A 499 -2.61 11.15 13.43
C ASN A 499 -1.72 11.40 12.19
N SER A 500 -1.96 12.48 11.43
CA SER A 500 -1.44 12.64 10.08
C SER A 500 0.08 12.71 10.01
N THR A 501 0.70 13.36 10.99
CA THR A 501 2.16 13.45 11.07
C THR A 501 2.79 12.15 11.53
N ASN A 502 2.10 11.33 12.32
CA ASN A 502 2.67 10.15 12.96
C ASN A 502 2.69 8.94 12.02
N ILE A 503 1.58 8.70 11.31
CA ILE A 503 1.48 7.59 10.34
C ILE A 503 2.38 7.87 9.14
N GLY A 504 2.26 9.06 8.55
CA GLY A 504 2.99 9.40 7.35
C GLY A 504 4.50 9.44 7.56
N PHE A 505 4.96 10.07 8.66
CA PHE A 505 6.37 10.06 9.00
C PHE A 505 6.87 8.67 9.38
N GLY A 506 6.08 7.89 10.12
CA GLY A 506 6.42 6.51 10.49
C GLY A 506 6.65 5.61 9.28
N LEU A 507 5.76 5.69 8.27
CA LEU A 507 5.92 4.95 7.01
C LEU A 507 7.18 5.38 6.23
N PHE A 508 7.46 6.69 6.18
CA PHE A 508 8.68 7.20 5.57
C PHE A 508 9.95 6.75 6.29
N ALA A 509 10.01 6.94 7.61
CA ALA A 509 11.14 6.52 8.43
C ALA A 509 11.38 5.01 8.33
N ALA A 510 10.32 4.21 8.33
CA ALA A 510 10.41 2.77 8.12
C ALA A 510 10.98 2.41 6.75
N GLY A 511 10.57 3.13 5.69
CA GLY A 511 11.13 2.98 4.34
C GLY A 511 12.61 3.31 4.28
N LEU A 512 13.06 4.36 4.98
CA LEU A 512 14.48 4.70 5.15
C LEU A 512 15.24 3.55 5.83
N PHE A 513 14.73 3.02 6.95
CA PHE A 513 15.38 1.94 7.68
C PHE A 513 15.42 0.63 6.88
N ALA A 514 14.35 0.29 6.15
CA ALA A 514 14.34 -0.88 5.26
C ALA A 514 15.43 -0.82 4.18
N ALA A 515 15.74 0.40 3.73
CA ALA A 515 16.69 0.65 2.65
C ALA A 515 18.14 0.94 3.14
N LEU A 516 18.31 1.21 4.45
CA LEU A 516 19.59 1.43 5.13
C LEU A 516 20.12 0.20 5.88
N LEU A 517 19.57 -1.00 5.66
CA LEU A 517 20.13 -2.24 6.20
C LEU A 517 21.16 -2.85 5.25
N PRO A 518 22.47 -2.56 5.39
CA PRO A 518 23.46 -3.58 5.16
C PRO A 518 23.66 -4.31 6.50
N ALA A 519 23.85 -5.63 6.44
CA ALA A 519 23.86 -6.59 7.56
C ALA A 519 24.84 -6.31 8.73
N TRP A 520 25.56 -5.19 8.74
CA TRP A 520 26.58 -4.83 9.72
C TRP A 520 26.03 -4.10 10.95
N VAL A 521 24.84 -3.49 10.91
CA VAL A 521 24.24 -2.90 12.13
C VAL A 521 23.89 -4.01 13.15
N GLY A 522 23.43 -5.17 12.67
CA GLY A 522 23.26 -6.36 13.50
C GLY A 522 24.57 -6.93 14.05
N LEU A 523 25.68 -6.82 13.28
CA LEU A 523 27.02 -7.22 13.73
C LEU A 523 27.54 -6.28 14.83
N VAL A 524 27.35 -4.96 14.69
CA VAL A 524 27.80 -3.96 15.68
C VAL A 524 26.96 -4.04 16.96
N ILE A 525 25.64 -4.21 16.85
CA ILE A 525 24.76 -4.43 18.01
C ILE A 525 25.06 -5.79 18.66
N GLY A 526 25.35 -6.82 17.88
CA GLY A 526 25.76 -8.13 18.40
C GLY A 526 27.10 -8.10 19.12
N ILE A 527 28.10 -7.39 18.58
CA ILE A 527 29.41 -7.18 19.23
C ILE A 527 29.27 -6.32 20.48
N ALA A 528 28.46 -5.26 20.44
CA ALA A 528 28.19 -4.42 21.61
C ALA A 528 27.46 -5.21 22.72
N ALA A 529 26.45 -6.01 22.36
CA ALA A 529 25.75 -6.89 23.30
C ALA A 529 26.67 -7.97 23.88
N PHE A 530 27.59 -8.53 23.07
CA PHE A 530 28.62 -9.47 23.51
C PHE A 530 29.57 -8.81 24.53
N LEU A 531 30.08 -7.61 24.24
CA LEU A 531 30.97 -6.87 25.14
C LEU A 531 30.27 -6.46 26.45
N VAL A 532 28.99 -6.07 26.38
CA VAL A 532 28.17 -5.78 27.56
C VAL A 532 27.92 -7.04 28.39
N SER A 533 27.63 -8.20 27.76
CA SER A 533 27.44 -9.47 28.48
C SER A 533 28.70 -9.93 29.21
N ILE A 534 29.88 -9.77 28.60
CA ILE A 534 31.18 -10.04 29.25
C ILE A 534 31.37 -9.13 30.47
N THR A 535 31.01 -7.86 30.35
CA THR A 535 31.20 -6.87 31.42
C THR A 535 30.25 -7.12 32.60
N VAL A 536 28.98 -7.40 32.33
CA VAL A 536 27.99 -7.77 33.36
C VAL A 536 28.39 -9.06 34.06
N MET A 537 28.86 -10.07 33.31
CA MET A 537 29.31 -11.34 33.88
C MET A 537 30.59 -11.19 34.72
N TYR A 538 31.50 -10.29 34.35
CA TYR A 538 32.67 -9.96 35.16
C TYR A 538 32.27 -9.29 36.49
N MET A 539 31.25 -8.42 36.49
CA MET A 539 30.73 -7.82 37.73
C MET A 539 30.11 -8.87 38.66
N VAL A 540 29.30 -9.79 38.10
CA VAL A 540 28.69 -10.90 38.85
C VAL A 540 29.76 -11.87 39.41
N TYR A 541 30.82 -12.15 38.65
CA TYR A 541 31.96 -12.95 39.11
C TYR A 541 32.68 -12.34 40.31
N MET A 542 32.91 -11.01 40.28
CA MET A 542 33.54 -10.31 41.40
C MET A 542 32.67 -10.31 42.65
N GLU A 543 31.34 -10.21 42.49
CA GLU A 543 30.38 -10.29 43.60
C GLU A 543 30.33 -11.69 44.22
N ALA A 544 30.49 -12.77 43.44
CA ALA A 544 30.58 -14.14 43.96
C ALA A 544 31.87 -14.42 44.75
N ILE A 545 33.01 -13.86 44.33
CA ILE A 545 34.25 -13.99 45.10
C ILE A 545 34.13 -13.23 46.42
N LEU A 546 33.49 -12.05 46.40
CA LEU A 546 33.26 -11.24 47.60
C LEU A 546 32.25 -11.87 48.57
N SER A 547 31.35 -12.73 48.09
CA SER A 547 30.36 -13.45 48.90
C SER A 547 30.78 -14.88 49.28
N ALA A 548 32.00 -15.30 48.93
CA ALA A 548 32.56 -16.58 49.36
C ALA A 548 32.75 -16.60 50.90
N GLN A 549 32.19 -17.62 51.56
CA GLN A 549 32.21 -17.71 53.04
C GLN A 549 33.55 -18.24 53.59
N CYS A 550 34.38 -18.85 52.74
CA CYS A 550 35.72 -19.33 53.10
C CYS A 550 36.63 -19.42 51.86
N GLU A 551 37.95 -19.33 52.04
CA GLU A 551 38.92 -19.37 50.92
C GLU A 551 38.85 -20.67 50.09
N ARG A 552 38.42 -21.79 50.70
CA ARG A 552 38.30 -23.09 50.02
C ARG A 552 37.15 -23.15 49.03
N ALA A 553 36.17 -22.24 49.10
CA ALA A 553 35.06 -22.18 48.16
C ALA A 553 35.45 -21.52 46.81
N ILE A 554 36.51 -20.70 46.81
CA ILE A 554 36.97 -19.94 45.63
C ILE A 554 37.28 -20.83 44.42
N PRO A 555 38.08 -21.92 44.52
CA PRO A 555 38.37 -22.76 43.35
C PRO A 555 37.14 -23.49 42.79
N CYS A 556 36.14 -23.81 43.62
CA CYS A 556 34.85 -24.37 43.17
C CYS A 556 34.08 -23.35 42.33
N ILE A 557 33.98 -22.11 42.83
CA ILE A 557 33.33 -20.99 42.14
C ILE A 557 34.05 -20.69 40.81
N GLN A 558 35.39 -20.76 40.77
CA GLN A 558 36.18 -20.53 39.56
C GLN A 558 35.91 -21.55 38.44
N VAL A 559 35.89 -22.85 38.77
CA VAL A 559 35.68 -23.91 37.77
C VAL A 559 34.27 -23.83 37.19
N VAL A 560 33.27 -23.57 38.03
CA VAL A 560 31.87 -23.44 37.58
C VAL A 560 31.70 -22.20 36.68
N ALA A 561 32.29 -21.06 37.05
CA ALA A 561 32.24 -19.85 36.24
C ALA A 561 32.89 -20.02 34.86
N MET A 562 33.98 -20.79 34.76
CA MET A 562 34.59 -21.11 33.46
C MET A 562 33.68 -21.97 32.58
N VAL A 563 33.02 -22.98 33.16
CA VAL A 563 32.13 -23.89 32.41
C VAL A 563 30.86 -23.18 31.94
N SER A 564 30.25 -22.34 32.77
CA SER A 564 29.08 -21.54 32.37
C SER A 564 29.40 -20.55 31.25
N THR A 565 30.58 -19.93 31.30
CA THR A 565 31.08 -19.02 30.25
C THR A 565 31.22 -19.73 28.91
N ILE A 566 31.80 -20.94 28.90
CA ILE A 566 31.96 -21.75 27.68
C ILE A 566 30.59 -22.12 27.10
N MET A 567 29.64 -22.53 27.96
CA MET A 567 28.29 -22.91 27.52
C MET A 567 27.50 -21.72 26.96
N ALA A 568 27.63 -20.53 27.55
CA ALA A 568 27.02 -19.30 27.05
C ALA A 568 27.58 -18.91 25.67
N VAL A 569 28.91 -19.00 25.48
CA VAL A 569 29.58 -18.72 24.21
C VAL A 569 29.18 -19.74 23.12
N VAL A 570 29.07 -21.02 23.47
CA VAL A 570 28.63 -22.08 22.54
C VAL A 570 27.15 -21.91 22.16
N GLY A 571 26.29 -21.50 23.09
CA GLY A 571 24.88 -21.18 22.81
C GLY A 571 24.69 -19.98 21.88
N LEU A 572 25.51 -18.94 22.05
CA LEU A 572 25.56 -17.76 21.17
C LEU A 572 26.04 -18.10 19.75
N LEU A 573 27.01 -19.00 19.61
CA LEU A 573 27.53 -19.45 18.32
C LEU A 573 26.56 -20.38 17.57
N ALA A 574 25.74 -21.16 18.27
CA ALA A 574 24.77 -22.08 17.67
C ALA A 574 23.53 -21.38 17.07
N LEU A 575 23.26 -20.11 17.43
CA LEU A 575 22.04 -19.37 17.06
C LEU A 575 22.27 -18.19 16.09
N ALA A 576 23.49 -18.05 15.56
CA ALA A 576 23.91 -16.96 14.67
C ALA A 576 23.23 -16.93 13.27
N GLY A 577 22.13 -17.64 13.05
CA GLY A 577 21.41 -17.69 11.78
C GLY A 577 20.35 -16.59 11.58
N SER A 578 19.93 -15.89 12.63
CA SER A 578 18.98 -14.76 12.52
C SER A 578 19.12 -13.81 13.72
N GLY A 579 19.14 -12.49 13.47
CA GLY A 579 19.38 -11.48 14.51
C GLY A 579 18.40 -11.48 15.69
N MET A 580 17.20 -12.06 15.52
CA MET A 580 16.22 -12.22 16.60
C MET A 580 16.57 -13.38 17.56
N GLY A 581 17.25 -14.42 17.07
CA GLY A 581 17.68 -15.56 17.87
C GLY A 581 18.74 -15.18 18.90
N ALA A 582 19.62 -14.23 18.56
CA ALA A 582 20.68 -13.76 19.45
C ALA A 582 20.15 -12.93 20.63
N LEU A 583 19.08 -12.14 20.43
CA LEU A 583 18.49 -11.29 21.47
C LEU A 583 17.59 -12.09 22.44
N MET A 584 16.83 -13.05 21.92
CA MET A 584 16.06 -13.98 22.78
C MET A 584 16.98 -14.91 23.56
N ALA A 585 18.09 -15.35 22.97
CA ALA A 585 19.10 -16.16 23.65
C ALA A 585 19.88 -15.38 24.72
N SER A 586 20.14 -14.08 24.52
CA SER A 586 20.84 -13.26 25.53
C SER A 586 19.96 -12.99 26.75
N VAL A 587 18.66 -12.72 26.55
CA VAL A 587 17.70 -12.53 27.65
C VAL A 587 17.43 -13.85 28.38
N ALA A 588 17.21 -14.96 27.65
CA ALA A 588 17.06 -16.27 28.27
C ALA A 588 18.34 -16.69 29.01
N GLY A 589 19.52 -16.46 28.42
CA GLY A 589 20.81 -16.75 29.06
C GLY A 589 21.05 -15.97 30.35
N LEU A 590 20.63 -14.70 30.42
CA LEU A 590 20.75 -13.87 31.63
C LEU A 590 19.80 -14.35 32.75
N ILE A 591 18.56 -14.74 32.41
CA ILE A 591 17.58 -15.25 33.38
C ILE A 591 18.01 -16.64 33.90
N PHE A 592 18.46 -17.53 33.01
CA PHE A 592 18.95 -18.86 33.41
C PHE A 592 20.28 -18.79 34.18
N ALA A 593 21.13 -17.79 33.91
CA ALA A 593 22.39 -17.61 34.62
C ALA A 593 22.17 -17.21 36.08
N ASP A 594 21.25 -16.29 36.37
CA ASP A 594 21.03 -15.79 37.74
C ASP A 594 20.44 -16.86 38.68
N ASP A 595 19.49 -17.66 38.18
CA ASP A 595 18.88 -18.77 38.94
C ASP A 595 19.86 -19.94 39.18
N MET A 596 20.66 -20.33 38.17
CA MET A 596 21.72 -21.33 38.37
C MET A 596 22.81 -20.82 39.31
N PHE A 597 23.19 -19.55 39.18
CA PHE A 597 24.31 -18.97 39.92
C PHE A 597 24.05 -18.89 41.42
N ASN A 598 22.87 -18.43 41.83
CA ASN A 598 22.48 -18.36 43.24
C ASN A 598 22.41 -19.75 43.89
N GLY A 599 21.94 -20.77 43.16
CA GLY A 599 21.91 -22.16 43.64
C GLY A 599 23.31 -22.77 43.80
N ILE A 600 24.25 -22.45 42.91
CA ILE A 600 25.58 -23.08 42.88
C ILE A 600 26.54 -22.41 43.87
N VAL A 601 26.50 -21.09 44.06
CA VAL A 601 27.29 -20.40 45.10
C VAL A 601 26.91 -20.93 46.49
N GLY A 602 25.61 -21.15 46.74
CA GLY A 602 25.11 -21.79 47.96
C GLY A 602 25.69 -23.19 48.16
N THR A 603 25.78 -23.98 47.09
CA THR A 603 26.31 -25.35 47.11
C THR A 603 27.83 -25.40 47.30
N CYS A 604 28.60 -24.55 46.61
CA CYS A 604 30.06 -24.46 46.80
C CYS A 604 30.42 -24.00 48.23
N ASN A 605 29.67 -23.05 48.80
CA ASN A 605 29.87 -22.62 50.19
C ASN A 605 29.54 -23.74 51.19
N THR A 606 28.45 -24.52 50.99
CA THR A 606 28.12 -25.63 51.88
C THR A 606 29.12 -26.78 51.80
N VAL A 607 29.57 -27.14 50.60
CA VAL A 607 30.48 -28.28 50.39
C VAL A 607 31.92 -27.94 50.80
N ALA A 608 32.41 -26.73 50.54
CA ALA A 608 33.81 -26.36 50.80
C ALA A 608 34.06 -25.83 52.21
N CYS A 609 33.03 -25.30 52.89
CA CYS A 609 33.16 -24.71 54.22
C CYS A 609 32.68 -25.62 55.38
N GLN A 610 32.11 -26.80 55.10
CA GLN A 610 31.80 -27.81 56.13
C GLN A 610 32.98 -28.77 56.34
N SER A 611 33.97 -28.36 57.15
CA SER A 611 34.77 -29.29 57.95
C SER A 611 35.60 -28.56 59.02
N THR A 612 35.04 -28.39 60.21
CA THR A 612 35.80 -28.47 61.48
C THR A 612 34.86 -29.01 62.57
N PRO A 613 35.08 -30.24 63.08
CA PRO A 613 34.40 -30.70 64.29
C PRO A 613 34.99 -30.03 65.54
N PRO A 614 34.24 -29.95 66.66
CA PRO A 614 34.74 -29.40 67.91
C PRO A 614 35.75 -30.38 68.54
N GLU A 615 36.89 -29.86 68.99
CA GLU A 615 37.75 -30.55 69.96
C GLU A 615 37.00 -30.65 71.29
N SER A 616 36.52 -31.85 71.65
CA SER A 616 36.25 -32.22 73.04
C SER A 616 36.24 -33.75 73.24
N GLU A 617 37.23 -34.18 74.03
CA GLU A 617 37.25 -35.28 75.02
C GLU A 617 37.22 -36.77 74.60
N VAL A 618 38.32 -37.43 75.03
CA VAL A 618 38.68 -38.85 75.26
C VAL A 618 39.12 -39.69 74.06
#